data_AF-A0A7V3I3H0-F1
#
_entry.id   AF-A0A7V3I3H0-F1
#
_cell.length_a   1.000
_cell.length_b   1.000
_cell.length_c   1.000
_cell.angle_alpha   90.00
_cell.angle_beta   90.00
_cell.angle_gamma   90.00
#
_symmetry.space_group_name_H-M   'P 1'
#
loop_
_entity.id
_entity.type
_entity.pdbx_description
1 polymer ?
#
loop_
_entity_poly.entity_id
_entity_poly.type
_entity_poly.pdbx_seq_one_letter_code
_entity_poly.pdbx_strand_id
1 'polypeptide(L)'
;HKAFRTVAKLVSPVVPRWAIIVDGSPAVAVPSREMAGEVLETAKRKFGSLARNLAEEPQFKENVTVDIAAVDPAIFRNNTQEAVNFLFSESAPTTTDATYIVRKGDVASAIAERCHLKLSELAALNPSIDLDHLQIGDRLRVRTTSARPKLTVVVRDMAERTERIPPPVQTVSSANLYEGKTYVLAPGSPGLRKVRIETIYENGRRVRWETVDEQILRSPIPRRVAIGMRHRR
;
A
#
# COMPACT_ATOMS: atom_id res chain seq x y z
N HIS A 1 -47.10 10.93 -32.43
CA HIS A 1 -46.07 11.99 -32.39
C HIS A 1 -44.97 11.60 -31.41
N LYS A 2 -43.75 11.47 -31.93
CA LYS A 2 -42.52 11.15 -31.18
C LYS A 2 -42.01 12.39 -30.43
N ALA A 3 -41.43 12.12 -29.26
CA ALA A 3 -40.25 12.76 -28.69
C ALA A 3 -40.34 14.25 -28.27
N PHE A 4 -40.47 14.46 -26.96
CA PHE A 4 -39.67 15.44 -26.22
C PHE A 4 -39.31 14.87 -24.84
N ARG A 5 -38.39 13.90 -24.82
CA ARG A 5 -37.58 13.63 -23.61
C ARG A 5 -36.43 14.63 -23.64
N THR A 6 -36.68 15.82 -23.13
CA THR A 6 -35.63 16.81 -22.89
C THR A 6 -34.79 16.29 -21.73
N VAL A 7 -33.63 15.71 -22.06
CA VAL A 7 -32.57 15.47 -21.09
C VAL A 7 -32.02 16.84 -20.72
N ALA A 8 -32.60 17.47 -19.70
CA ALA A 8 -31.96 18.57 -19.01
C ALA A 8 -30.72 17.98 -18.30
N LYS A 9 -29.57 18.05 -18.98
CA LYS A 9 -28.28 17.85 -18.35
C LYS A 9 -28.19 18.94 -17.28
N LEU A 10 -28.43 18.60 -16.02
CA LEU A 10 -28.19 19.50 -14.89
C LEU A 10 -26.70 19.87 -14.92
N VAL A 11 -26.38 20.99 -15.55
CA VAL A 11 -25.04 21.57 -15.44
C VAL A 11 -25.03 22.24 -14.08
N SER A 12 -24.40 21.60 -13.09
CA SER A 12 -24.12 22.25 -11.81
C SER A 12 -23.40 23.57 -12.09
N PRO A 13 -23.83 24.71 -11.52
CA PRO A 13 -23.17 25.98 -11.75
C PRO A 13 -21.74 25.89 -11.20
N VAL A 14 -20.74 26.08 -12.06
CA VAL A 14 -19.34 26.15 -11.66
C VAL A 14 -18.93 27.61 -11.42
N VAL A 15 -18.14 27.85 -10.37
CA VAL A 15 -17.69 29.19 -9.96
C VAL A 15 -16.17 29.23 -9.97
N PRO A 16 -15.52 30.28 -10.52
CA PRO A 16 -14.06 30.41 -10.47
C PRO A 16 -13.59 30.62 -9.02
N ARG A 17 -12.70 29.75 -8.54
CA ARG A 17 -12.07 29.82 -7.20
C ARG A 17 -10.64 29.33 -7.26
N TRP A 18 -9.82 29.76 -6.30
CA TRP A 18 -8.55 29.08 -6.02
C TRP A 18 -8.82 27.63 -5.63
N ALA A 19 -8.14 26.69 -6.28
CA ALA A 19 -8.32 25.28 -6.06
C ALA A 19 -6.98 24.56 -5.94
N ILE A 20 -6.95 23.57 -5.07
CA ILE A 20 -5.90 22.54 -5.08
C ILE A 20 -6.32 21.52 -6.13
N ILE A 21 -5.53 21.42 -7.18
CA ILE A 21 -5.74 20.54 -8.33
C ILE A 21 -4.85 19.31 -8.13
N VAL A 22 -5.47 18.14 -8.18
CA VAL A 22 -4.78 16.84 -8.01
C VAL A 22 -4.97 16.04 -9.29
N ASP A 23 -3.86 15.66 -9.91
CA ASP A 23 -3.83 14.96 -11.20
C ASP A 23 -4.70 15.64 -12.27
N GLY A 24 -4.68 16.98 -12.29
CA GLY A 24 -5.43 17.81 -13.24
C GLY A 24 -6.90 18.06 -12.89
N SER A 25 -7.42 17.49 -11.80
CA SER A 25 -8.81 17.67 -11.35
C SER A 25 -8.90 18.49 -10.05
N PRO A 26 -9.79 19.50 -9.95
CA PRO A 26 -9.98 20.25 -8.70
C PRO A 26 -10.45 19.36 -7.55
N ALA A 27 -9.61 19.19 -6.53
CA ALA A 27 -9.90 18.32 -5.39
C ALA A 27 -10.57 19.05 -4.22
N VAL A 28 -10.17 20.30 -3.97
CA VAL A 28 -10.81 21.20 -2.99
C VAL A 28 -10.62 22.65 -3.43
N ALA A 29 -11.64 23.48 -3.22
CA ALA A 29 -11.56 24.91 -3.49
C ALA A 29 -11.47 25.71 -2.19
N VAL A 30 -10.70 26.79 -2.19
CA VAL A 30 -10.40 27.62 -1.03
C VAL A 30 -10.48 29.12 -1.38
N PRO A 31 -10.53 30.04 -0.41
CA PRO A 31 -10.69 31.47 -0.66
C PRO A 31 -9.49 32.12 -1.33
N SER A 32 -8.27 31.65 -1.07
CA SER A 32 -7.03 32.26 -1.56
C SER A 32 -5.92 31.24 -1.84
N ARG A 33 -4.90 31.67 -2.59
CA ARG A 33 -3.70 30.86 -2.89
C ARG A 33 -2.90 30.55 -1.62
N GLU A 34 -2.86 31.48 -0.69
CA GLU A 34 -2.14 31.36 0.58
C GLU A 34 -2.77 30.25 1.42
N MET A 35 -4.11 30.23 1.54
CA MET A 35 -4.81 29.15 2.25
C MET A 35 -4.58 27.79 1.58
N ALA A 36 -4.54 27.73 0.23
CA ALA A 36 -4.22 26.49 -0.46
C ALA A 36 -2.82 25.96 -0.06
N GLY A 37 -1.83 26.84 0.03
CA GLY A 37 -0.49 26.51 0.53
C GLY A 37 -0.53 26.00 1.98
N GLU A 38 -1.24 26.70 2.87
CA GLU A 38 -1.39 26.28 4.27
C GLU A 38 -2.05 24.90 4.41
N VAL A 39 -3.03 24.57 3.58
CA VAL A 39 -3.70 23.26 3.56
C VAL A 39 -2.70 22.17 3.20
N LEU A 40 -1.91 22.36 2.15
CA LEU A 40 -0.91 21.38 1.71
C LEU A 40 0.19 21.19 2.75
N GLU A 41 0.69 22.27 3.34
CA GLU A 41 1.72 22.20 4.39
C GLU A 41 1.19 21.58 5.68
N THR A 42 -0.06 21.88 6.04
CA THR A 42 -0.73 21.24 7.18
C THR A 42 -0.94 19.75 6.94
N ALA A 43 -1.28 19.35 5.72
CA ALA A 43 -1.38 17.95 5.33
C ALA A 43 -0.05 17.22 5.46
N LYS A 44 1.03 17.76 4.88
CA LYS A 44 2.39 17.20 5.00
C LYS A 44 2.79 17.07 6.47
N ARG A 45 2.64 18.13 7.26
CA ARG A 45 2.99 18.15 8.69
C ARG A 45 2.20 17.11 9.49
N LYS A 46 0.90 16.96 9.22
CA LYS A 46 0.02 16.00 9.90
C LYS A 46 0.52 14.56 9.77
N PHE A 47 0.97 14.16 8.58
CA PHE A 47 1.45 12.79 8.35
C PHE A 47 2.94 12.64 8.63
N GLY A 48 3.74 13.68 8.36
CA GLY A 48 5.18 13.69 8.65
C GLY A 48 5.48 13.53 10.14
N SER A 49 4.65 14.09 11.02
CA SER A 49 4.81 13.96 12.48
C SER A 49 4.57 12.54 13.01
N LEU A 50 4.02 11.63 12.19
CA LEU A 50 3.83 10.22 12.56
C LEU A 50 5.11 9.39 12.38
N ALA A 51 6.04 9.85 11.53
CA ALA A 51 7.34 9.20 11.38
C ALA A 51 8.23 9.52 12.60
N ARG A 52 9.01 8.52 13.03
CA ARG A 52 9.92 8.69 14.16
C ARG A 52 11.21 9.38 13.72
N ASN A 53 11.71 8.97 12.57
CA ASN A 53 12.95 9.39 11.95
C ASN A 53 12.65 9.75 10.50
N LEU A 54 12.08 10.94 10.30
CA LEU A 54 11.73 11.43 8.98
C LEU A 54 12.99 11.49 8.09
N ALA A 55 12.99 10.72 7.00
CA ALA A 55 14.14 10.64 6.10
C ALA A 55 14.26 11.89 5.21
N GLU A 56 13.12 12.44 4.80
CA GLU A 56 12.98 13.60 3.93
C GLU A 56 11.61 14.27 4.13
N GLU A 57 11.42 15.47 3.58
CA GLU A 57 10.14 16.16 3.65
C GLU A 57 9.00 15.31 3.03
N PRO A 58 7.82 15.22 3.67
CA PRO A 58 6.68 14.49 3.12
C PRO A 58 6.29 15.00 1.74
N GLN A 59 6.03 14.07 0.83
CA GLN A 59 5.69 14.35 -0.56
C GLN A 59 4.25 13.93 -0.85
N PHE A 60 3.65 14.53 -1.87
CA PHE A 60 2.39 14.03 -2.42
C PHE A 60 2.68 12.97 -3.47
N LYS A 61 1.86 11.92 -3.50
CA LYS A 61 1.95 10.87 -4.53
C LYS A 61 1.44 11.36 -5.87
N GLU A 62 0.37 12.13 -5.83
CA GLU A 62 -0.29 12.74 -6.98
C GLU A 62 0.40 14.04 -7.41
N ASN A 63 0.16 14.49 -8.64
CA ASN A 63 0.62 15.80 -9.09
C ASN A 63 -0.28 16.90 -8.53
N VAL A 64 0.26 17.73 -7.63
CA VAL A 64 -0.49 18.78 -6.94
C VAL A 64 -0.10 20.16 -7.46
N THR A 65 -1.09 20.91 -7.94
CA THR A 65 -0.93 22.32 -8.32
C THR A 65 -1.99 23.18 -7.65
N VAL A 66 -1.75 24.50 -7.61
CA VAL A 66 -2.69 25.48 -7.08
C VAL A 66 -2.94 26.53 -8.14
N ASP A 67 -4.18 26.63 -8.62
CA ASP A 67 -4.58 27.59 -9.64
C ASP A 67 -6.08 27.96 -9.49
N ILE A 68 -6.51 28.99 -10.21
CA ILE A 68 -7.93 29.35 -10.33
C ILE A 68 -8.60 28.38 -11.29
N ALA A 69 -9.63 27.66 -10.81
CA ALA A 69 -10.41 26.73 -11.61
C ALA A 69 -11.91 27.00 -11.45
N ALA A 70 -12.69 26.66 -12.49
CA ALA A 70 -14.15 26.62 -12.39
C ALA A 70 -14.54 25.35 -11.60
N VAL A 71 -15.04 25.54 -10.38
CA VAL A 71 -15.30 24.45 -9.44
C VAL A 71 -16.77 24.34 -9.04
N ASP A 72 -17.19 23.14 -8.67
CA ASP A 72 -18.48 22.92 -8.00
C ASP A 72 -18.46 23.58 -6.60
N PRO A 73 -19.45 24.41 -6.22
CA PRO A 73 -19.56 24.97 -4.88
C PRO A 73 -19.48 23.93 -3.75
N ALA A 74 -19.83 22.67 -3.99
CA ALA A 74 -19.77 21.57 -3.02
C ALA A 74 -18.35 21.25 -2.54
N ILE A 75 -17.31 21.54 -3.33
CA ILE A 75 -15.91 21.29 -2.95
C ILE A 75 -15.24 22.50 -2.26
N PHE A 76 -15.95 23.61 -2.06
CA PHE A 76 -15.41 24.81 -1.43
C PHE A 76 -15.33 24.69 0.10
N ARG A 77 -14.17 25.02 0.67
CA ARG A 77 -13.93 25.08 2.11
C ARG A 77 -13.31 26.43 2.45
N ASN A 78 -13.81 27.07 3.50
CA ASN A 78 -13.32 28.37 3.98
C ASN A 78 -12.38 28.24 5.20
N ASN A 79 -12.10 27.01 5.64
CA ASN A 79 -11.25 26.69 6.78
C ASN A 79 -10.18 25.67 6.38
N THR A 80 -8.93 25.94 6.76
CA THR A 80 -7.77 25.08 6.47
C THR A 80 -7.95 23.65 6.97
N GLN A 81 -8.41 23.46 8.21
CA GLN A 81 -8.57 22.13 8.79
C GLN A 81 -9.70 21.34 8.12
N GLU A 82 -10.79 22.01 7.74
CA GLU A 82 -11.87 21.38 6.97
C GLU A 82 -11.42 20.99 5.57
N ALA A 83 -10.63 21.83 4.90
CA ALA A 83 -10.05 21.52 3.59
C ALA A 83 -9.10 20.32 3.66
N VAL A 84 -8.23 20.26 4.66
CA VAL A 84 -7.40 19.08 4.94
C VAL A 84 -8.28 17.85 5.15
N ASN A 85 -9.26 17.92 6.04
CA ASN A 85 -10.15 16.78 6.30
C ASN A 85 -10.90 16.34 5.05
N PHE A 86 -11.30 17.26 4.18
CA PHE A 86 -11.98 16.97 2.92
C PHE A 86 -11.09 16.32 1.86
N LEU A 87 -9.80 16.64 1.83
CA LEU A 87 -8.82 15.99 0.95
C LEU A 87 -8.56 14.54 1.35
N PHE A 88 -8.55 14.26 2.66
CA PHE A 88 -8.26 12.92 3.19
C PHE A 88 -9.51 12.13 3.60
N SER A 89 -10.70 12.73 3.53
CA SER A 89 -11.95 12.00 3.65
C SER A 89 -12.12 11.07 2.46
N GLU A 90 -12.75 9.93 2.69
CA GLU A 90 -13.21 9.04 1.64
C GLU A 90 -14.06 9.84 0.63
N SER A 91 -13.60 9.87 -0.63
CA SER A 91 -14.37 10.50 -1.72
C SER A 91 -15.66 9.71 -1.95
N ALA A 92 -16.60 10.30 -2.70
CA ALA A 92 -17.75 9.55 -3.18
C ALA A 92 -17.27 8.23 -3.81
N PRO A 93 -17.90 7.09 -3.48
CA PRO A 93 -17.46 5.79 -3.94
C PRO A 93 -17.32 5.77 -5.47
N THR A 94 -16.09 5.68 -5.96
CA THR A 94 -15.85 5.52 -7.40
C THR A 94 -16.00 4.04 -7.73
N THR A 95 -16.92 3.74 -8.63
CA THR A 95 -17.09 2.40 -9.17
C THR A 95 -16.17 2.25 -10.36
N THR A 96 -15.12 1.45 -10.22
CA THR A 96 -14.20 1.13 -11.33
C THR A 96 -14.41 -0.30 -11.77
N ASP A 97 -14.49 -0.53 -13.09
CA ASP A 97 -14.45 -1.88 -13.65
C ASP A 97 -13.02 -2.43 -13.53
N ALA A 98 -12.88 -3.58 -12.89
CA ALA A 98 -11.63 -4.32 -12.75
C ALA A 98 -11.80 -5.77 -13.22
N THR A 99 -10.69 -6.46 -13.48
CA THR A 99 -10.71 -7.89 -13.80
C THR A 99 -10.13 -8.66 -12.63
N TYR A 100 -10.90 -9.59 -12.08
CA TYR A 100 -10.47 -10.53 -11.07
C TYR A 100 -10.09 -11.86 -11.72
N ILE A 101 -8.93 -12.42 -11.34
CA ILE A 101 -8.50 -13.74 -11.82
C ILE A 101 -8.76 -14.76 -10.71
N VAL A 102 -9.62 -15.74 -10.99
CA VAL A 102 -10.02 -16.79 -10.05
C VAL A 102 -8.82 -17.62 -9.60
N ARG A 103 -8.70 -17.83 -8.30
CA ARG A 103 -7.63 -18.61 -7.66
C ARG A 103 -8.19 -19.89 -7.05
N LYS A 104 -7.28 -20.81 -6.72
CA LYS A 104 -7.63 -22.07 -6.05
C LYS A 104 -8.38 -21.78 -4.75
N GLY A 105 -9.60 -22.31 -4.64
CA GLY A 105 -10.45 -22.18 -3.46
C GLY A 105 -11.35 -20.94 -3.44
N ASP A 106 -11.33 -20.12 -4.50
CA ASP A 106 -12.31 -19.04 -4.63
C ASP A 106 -13.70 -19.60 -4.99
N VAL A 107 -14.74 -18.98 -4.45
CA VAL A 107 -16.15 -19.21 -4.80
C VAL A 107 -16.79 -17.89 -5.19
N ALA A 108 -17.75 -17.90 -6.12
CA ALA A 108 -18.32 -16.67 -6.69
C ALA A 108 -18.92 -15.73 -5.64
N SER A 109 -19.57 -16.27 -4.60
CA SER A 109 -20.12 -15.50 -3.48
C SER A 109 -19.03 -14.75 -2.70
N ALA A 110 -17.93 -15.43 -2.33
CA ALA A 110 -16.81 -14.83 -1.62
C ALA A 110 -16.07 -13.78 -2.48
N ILE A 111 -15.96 -14.01 -3.80
CA ILE A 111 -15.42 -13.01 -4.73
C ILE A 111 -16.33 -11.77 -4.76
N ALA A 112 -17.64 -11.95 -4.91
CA ALA A 112 -18.61 -10.87 -4.95
C ALA A 112 -18.56 -10.02 -3.67
N GLU A 113 -18.60 -10.66 -2.49
CA GLU A 113 -18.52 -9.99 -1.20
C GLU A 113 -17.24 -9.16 -1.04
N ARG A 114 -16.08 -9.73 -1.39
CA ARG A 114 -14.80 -9.01 -1.32
C ARG A 114 -14.74 -7.82 -2.29
N CYS A 115 -15.47 -7.88 -3.40
CA CYS A 115 -15.63 -6.77 -4.33
C CYS A 115 -16.77 -5.81 -3.95
N HIS A 116 -17.45 -6.03 -2.82
CA HIS A 116 -18.64 -5.29 -2.38
C HIS A 116 -19.78 -5.32 -3.41
N LEU A 117 -19.96 -6.47 -4.07
CA LEU A 117 -21.02 -6.74 -5.03
C LEU A 117 -21.99 -7.78 -4.50
N LYS A 118 -23.24 -7.70 -4.91
CA LYS A 118 -24.18 -8.83 -4.80
C LYS A 118 -23.81 -9.90 -5.83
N LEU A 119 -24.10 -11.16 -5.53
CA LEU A 119 -23.88 -12.25 -6.49
C LEU A 119 -24.63 -12.02 -7.80
N SER A 120 -25.85 -11.47 -7.74
CA SER A 120 -26.62 -11.10 -8.93
C SER A 120 -25.96 -9.98 -9.76
N GLU A 121 -25.27 -9.04 -9.12
CA GLU A 121 -24.52 -7.98 -9.80
C GLU A 121 -23.27 -8.56 -10.47
N LEU A 122 -22.57 -9.48 -9.80
CA LEU A 122 -21.45 -10.20 -10.38
C LEU A 122 -21.87 -11.04 -11.59
N ALA A 123 -23.03 -11.72 -11.52
CA ALA A 123 -23.61 -12.48 -12.64
C ALA A 123 -23.97 -11.58 -13.82
N ALA A 124 -24.59 -10.43 -13.55
CA ALA A 124 -24.95 -9.46 -14.58
C ALA A 124 -23.71 -8.88 -15.30
N LEU A 125 -22.58 -8.76 -14.62
CA LEU A 125 -21.31 -8.33 -15.21
C LEU A 125 -20.63 -9.41 -16.06
N ASN A 126 -20.95 -10.69 -15.82
CA ASN A 126 -20.31 -11.85 -16.44
C ASN A 126 -21.34 -12.82 -17.02
N PRO A 127 -22.20 -12.40 -17.98
CA PRO A 127 -23.29 -13.23 -18.48
C PRO A 127 -22.82 -14.47 -19.26
N SER A 128 -21.55 -14.51 -19.68
CA SER A 128 -20.95 -15.62 -20.41
C SER A 128 -20.20 -16.60 -19.52
N ILE A 129 -20.17 -16.41 -18.20
CA ILE A 129 -19.43 -17.24 -17.25
C ILE A 129 -20.42 -17.90 -16.29
N ASP A 130 -20.29 -19.22 -16.14
CA ASP A 130 -21.04 -19.96 -15.12
C ASP A 130 -20.40 -19.75 -13.74
N LEU A 131 -21.07 -18.96 -12.89
CA LEU A 131 -20.57 -18.61 -11.56
C LEU A 131 -20.67 -19.77 -10.55
N ASP A 132 -21.45 -20.81 -10.83
CA ASP A 132 -21.54 -22.00 -9.97
C ASP A 132 -20.35 -22.95 -10.21
N HIS A 133 -19.69 -22.83 -11.37
CA HIS A 133 -18.57 -23.68 -11.79
C HIS A 133 -17.33 -22.87 -12.22
N LEU A 134 -16.82 -22.02 -11.34
CA LEU A 134 -15.62 -21.24 -11.62
C LEU A 134 -14.35 -22.12 -11.75
N GLN A 135 -13.54 -21.84 -12.77
CA GLN A 135 -12.24 -22.47 -12.98
C GLN A 135 -11.10 -21.54 -12.56
N ILE A 136 -10.00 -22.13 -12.07
CA ILE A 136 -8.79 -21.36 -11.73
C ILE A 136 -8.25 -20.70 -13.00
N GLY A 137 -8.03 -19.39 -12.94
CA GLY A 137 -7.58 -18.59 -14.08
C GLY A 137 -8.70 -17.84 -14.81
N ASP A 138 -9.98 -18.12 -14.50
CA ASP A 138 -11.11 -17.40 -15.06
C ASP A 138 -11.01 -15.91 -14.77
N ARG A 139 -11.38 -15.09 -15.77
CA ARG A 139 -11.35 -13.63 -15.70
C ARG A 139 -12.75 -13.10 -15.50
N LEU A 140 -13.06 -12.74 -14.25
CA LEU A 140 -14.33 -12.13 -13.89
C LEU A 140 -14.21 -10.61 -14.00
N ARG A 141 -15.12 -9.99 -14.75
CA ARG A 141 -15.35 -8.55 -14.66
C ARG A 141 -16.02 -8.24 -13.34
N VAL A 142 -15.37 -7.45 -12.51
CA VAL A 142 -15.88 -7.00 -11.23
C VAL A 142 -15.98 -5.48 -11.27
N ARG A 143 -16.94 -4.94 -10.54
CA ARG A 143 -16.97 -3.53 -10.18
C ARG A 143 -16.49 -3.41 -8.76
N THR A 144 -15.38 -2.71 -8.57
CA THR A 144 -14.90 -2.41 -7.22
C THR A 144 -15.28 -1.00 -6.88
N THR A 145 -16.09 -0.87 -5.84
CA THR A 145 -16.39 0.41 -5.23
C THR A 145 -15.26 0.74 -4.27
N SER A 146 -14.43 1.72 -4.61
CA SER A 146 -13.35 2.18 -3.74
C SER A 146 -13.52 3.66 -3.47
N ALA A 147 -13.76 4.00 -2.22
CA ALA A 147 -13.60 5.37 -1.76
C ALA A 147 -12.13 5.55 -1.38
N ARG A 148 -11.39 6.29 -2.20
CA ARG A 148 -10.02 6.69 -1.89
C ARG A 148 -10.01 8.15 -1.45
N PRO A 149 -9.09 8.53 -0.56
CA PRO A 149 -8.84 9.95 -0.31
C PRO A 149 -8.45 10.62 -1.63
N LYS A 150 -8.74 11.92 -1.75
CA LYS A 150 -8.44 12.71 -2.95
C LYS A 150 -6.95 12.99 -3.09
N LEU A 151 -6.19 12.84 -2.00
CA LEU A 151 -4.79 13.15 -1.92
C LEU A 151 -4.07 12.12 -1.03
N THR A 152 -2.84 11.79 -1.40
CA THR A 152 -1.99 10.85 -0.67
C THR A 152 -0.69 11.53 -0.29
N VAL A 153 -0.39 11.56 1.01
CA VAL A 153 0.91 11.97 1.54
C VAL A 153 1.77 10.74 1.75
N VAL A 154 2.94 10.75 1.10
CA VAL A 154 4.00 9.76 1.23
C VAL A 154 5.01 10.25 2.26
N VAL A 155 5.27 9.42 3.26
CA VAL A 155 6.26 9.67 4.30
C VAL A 155 7.27 8.53 4.32
N ARG A 156 8.55 8.86 4.32
CA ARG A 156 9.67 7.93 4.42
C ARG A 156 10.29 8.04 5.81
N ASP A 157 10.30 6.94 6.55
CA ASP A 157 10.88 6.81 7.90
C ASP A 157 12.14 5.94 7.82
N MET A 158 13.26 6.45 8.34
CA MET A 158 14.55 5.77 8.30
C MET A 158 14.99 5.31 9.68
N ALA A 159 14.97 4.00 9.92
CA ALA A 159 15.33 3.43 11.21
C ALA A 159 16.62 2.62 11.12
N GLU A 160 17.51 2.78 12.10
CA GLU A 160 18.67 1.92 12.26
C GLU A 160 18.44 0.94 13.42
N ARG A 161 18.75 -0.35 13.20
CA ARG A 161 18.63 -1.39 14.22
C ARG A 161 19.82 -2.33 14.17
N THR A 162 20.23 -2.81 15.33
CA THR A 162 21.26 -3.85 15.43
C THR A 162 20.58 -5.21 15.56
N GLU A 163 20.91 -6.12 14.64
CA GLU A 163 20.39 -7.48 14.58
C GLU A 163 21.48 -8.51 14.85
N ARG A 164 21.07 -9.67 15.38
CA ARG A 164 21.96 -10.81 15.59
C ARG A 164 22.01 -11.67 14.33
N ILE A 165 23.22 -12.03 13.90
CA ILE A 165 23.41 -13.02 12.83
C ILE A 165 23.61 -14.38 13.50
N PRO A 166 22.74 -15.38 13.25
CA PRO A 166 22.93 -16.70 13.82
C PRO A 166 24.23 -17.34 13.29
N PRO A 167 24.94 -18.15 14.11
CA PRO A 167 26.15 -18.82 13.64
C PRO A 167 25.80 -19.82 12.52
N PRO A 168 26.49 -19.78 11.36
CA PRO A 168 26.28 -20.78 10.32
C PRO A 168 26.76 -22.15 10.80
N VAL A 169 26.13 -23.21 10.33
CA VAL A 169 26.56 -24.58 10.67
C VAL A 169 27.62 -25.03 9.67
N GLN A 170 28.78 -25.44 10.17
CA GLN A 170 29.85 -26.05 9.39
C GLN A 170 29.97 -27.52 9.77
N THR A 171 29.70 -28.42 8.81
CA THR A 171 29.83 -29.86 9.01
C THR A 171 31.24 -30.34 8.74
N VAL A 172 31.76 -31.21 9.61
CA VAL A 172 33.09 -31.82 9.48
C VAL A 172 32.94 -33.34 9.47
N SER A 173 33.44 -33.96 8.43
CA SER A 173 33.51 -35.41 8.26
C SER A 173 34.29 -36.10 9.39
N SER A 174 33.77 -37.19 9.96
CA SER A 174 34.47 -37.96 11.01
C SER A 174 34.34 -39.48 10.83
N ALA A 175 35.48 -40.14 10.59
CA ALA A 175 35.58 -41.60 10.54
C ALA A 175 35.44 -42.27 11.92
N ASN A 176 35.55 -41.49 13.01
CA ASN A 176 35.41 -42.01 14.38
C ASN A 176 33.94 -42.12 14.81
N LEU A 177 33.02 -41.48 14.09
CA LEU A 177 31.59 -41.51 14.35
C LEU A 177 30.88 -42.41 13.35
N TYR A 178 29.91 -43.19 13.84
CA TYR A 178 29.04 -43.97 12.97
C TYR A 178 28.13 -43.07 12.13
N GLU A 179 27.77 -43.53 10.94
CA GLU A 179 26.77 -42.86 10.10
C GLU A 179 25.49 -42.56 10.88
N GLY A 180 24.91 -41.39 10.62
CA GLY A 180 23.75 -40.86 11.34
C GLY A 180 24.05 -40.34 12.75
N LYS A 181 25.28 -40.47 13.27
CA LYS A 181 25.69 -39.81 14.53
C LYS A 181 26.35 -38.48 14.25
N THR A 182 26.01 -37.49 15.07
CA THR A 182 26.60 -36.15 15.03
C THR A 182 27.21 -35.79 16.37
N TYR A 183 28.27 -34.99 16.37
CA TYR A 183 28.88 -34.45 17.59
C TYR A 183 29.22 -32.97 17.40
N VAL A 184 28.87 -32.10 18.35
CA VAL A 184 29.20 -30.67 18.25
C VAL A 184 30.66 -30.46 18.64
N LEU A 185 31.49 -30.07 17.67
CA LEU A 185 32.91 -29.75 17.88
C LEU A 185 33.09 -28.35 18.48
N ALA A 186 32.27 -27.39 18.05
CA ALA A 186 32.25 -26.04 18.58
C ALA A 186 30.84 -25.45 18.45
N PRO A 187 30.31 -24.77 19.49
CA PRO A 187 28.95 -24.22 19.46
C PRO A 187 28.78 -23.03 18.49
N GLY A 188 29.88 -22.39 18.07
CA GLY A 188 29.84 -21.13 17.33
C GLY A 188 29.44 -19.94 18.22
N SER A 189 29.42 -18.75 17.65
CA SER A 189 28.94 -17.54 18.33
C SER A 189 28.21 -16.62 17.35
N PRO A 190 27.14 -15.93 17.79
CA PRO A 190 26.38 -15.05 16.91
C PRO A 190 27.18 -13.80 16.54
N GLY A 191 27.03 -13.40 15.29
CA GLY A 191 27.47 -12.12 14.77
C GLY A 191 26.50 -11.00 15.13
N LEU A 192 26.86 -9.77 14.76
CA LEU A 192 26.02 -8.59 14.85
C LEU A 192 26.09 -7.85 13.51
N ARG A 193 24.94 -7.41 12.99
CA ARG A 193 24.86 -6.46 11.89
C ARG A 193 24.03 -5.26 12.30
N LYS A 194 24.37 -4.10 11.75
CA LYS A 194 23.53 -2.91 11.74
C LYS A 194 22.75 -2.93 10.43
N VAL A 195 21.44 -2.78 10.49
CA VAL A 195 20.58 -2.62 9.32
C VAL A 195 19.95 -1.25 9.34
N ARG A 196 19.88 -0.61 8.18
CA ARG A 196 19.09 0.59 7.94
C ARG A 196 17.84 0.18 7.18
N ILE A 197 16.68 0.49 7.75
CA ILE A 197 15.38 0.10 7.23
C ILE A 197 14.65 1.37 6.81
N GLU A 198 14.26 1.42 5.54
CA GLU A 198 13.31 2.43 5.06
C GLU A 198 11.90 1.87 5.21
N THR A 199 11.01 2.66 5.80
CA THR A 199 9.58 2.35 5.89
C THR A 199 8.79 3.46 5.20
N ILE A 200 7.95 3.07 4.23
CA ILE A 200 7.10 3.98 3.47
C ILE A 200 5.67 3.93 4.03
N TYR A 201 5.13 5.10 4.35
CA TYR A 201 3.75 5.29 4.77
C TYR A 201 2.98 6.10 3.73
N GLU A 202 1.75 5.69 3.44
CA GLU A 202 0.77 6.46 2.67
C GLU A 202 -0.38 6.86 3.60
N ASN A 203 -0.60 8.16 3.80
CA ASN A 203 -1.61 8.70 4.71
C ASN A 203 -1.56 8.06 6.12
N GLY A 204 -0.34 7.82 6.64
CA GLY A 204 -0.10 7.23 7.95
C GLY A 204 -0.19 5.70 8.01
N ARG A 205 -0.57 5.02 6.93
CA ARG A 205 -0.58 3.55 6.85
C ARG A 205 0.72 3.05 6.23
N ARG A 206 1.39 2.11 6.90
CA ARG A 206 2.61 1.48 6.36
C ARG A 206 2.27 0.64 5.13
N VAL A 207 2.87 0.97 3.99
CA VAL A 207 2.62 0.26 2.71
C VAL A 207 3.80 -0.60 2.27
N ARG A 208 5.03 -0.22 2.61
CA ARG A 208 6.25 -0.95 2.26
C ARG A 208 7.32 -0.72 3.31
N TRP A 209 8.22 -1.69 3.46
CA TRP A 209 9.48 -1.50 4.15
C TRP A 209 10.56 -2.35 3.48
N GLU A 210 11.81 -1.91 3.55
CA GLU A 210 12.95 -2.67 3.05
C GLU A 210 14.24 -2.31 3.78
N THR A 211 15.19 -3.25 3.81
CA THR A 211 16.56 -2.98 4.27
C THR A 211 17.32 -2.32 3.13
N VAL A 212 17.69 -1.05 3.31
CA VAL A 212 18.39 -0.25 2.29
C VAL A 212 19.90 -0.25 2.48
N ASP A 213 20.39 -0.57 3.68
CA ASP A 213 21.81 -0.70 3.98
C ASP A 213 22.05 -1.73 5.09
N GLU A 214 23.18 -2.42 5.01
CA GLU A 214 23.63 -3.44 5.95
C GLU A 214 25.13 -3.30 6.22
N GLN A 215 25.50 -3.31 7.49
CA GLN A 215 26.90 -3.32 7.93
C GLN A 215 27.13 -4.41 8.96
N ILE A 216 28.04 -5.35 8.69
CA ILE A 216 28.46 -6.34 9.68
C ILE A 216 29.34 -5.65 10.73
N LEU A 217 28.86 -5.58 11.97
CA LEU A 217 29.61 -5.04 13.12
C LEU A 217 30.51 -6.11 13.75
N ARG A 218 30.06 -7.36 13.74
CA ARG A 218 30.80 -8.51 14.25
C ARG A 218 30.45 -9.76 13.45
N SER A 219 31.42 -10.41 12.82
CA SER A 219 31.18 -11.65 12.08
C SER A 219 30.75 -12.79 13.02
N PRO A 220 29.81 -13.65 12.61
CA PRO A 220 29.48 -14.87 13.37
C PRO A 220 30.63 -15.87 13.31
N ILE A 221 30.85 -16.61 14.42
CA ILE A 221 31.76 -17.75 14.43
C ILE A 221 30.92 -19.02 14.14
N PRO A 222 31.27 -19.83 13.13
CA PRO A 222 30.48 -21.01 12.76
C PRO A 222 30.33 -22.04 13.89
N ARG A 223 29.15 -22.66 13.97
CA ARG A 223 28.92 -23.86 14.78
C ARG A 223 29.49 -25.06 14.02
N ARG A 224 30.54 -25.69 14.56
CA ARG A 224 31.16 -26.86 13.94
C ARG A 224 30.52 -28.15 14.44
N VAL A 225 30.02 -28.98 13.55
CA VAL A 225 29.37 -30.27 13.86
C VAL A 225 30.08 -31.39 13.10
N ALA A 226 30.64 -32.36 13.81
CA ALA A 226 31.15 -33.58 13.22
C ALA A 226 29.98 -34.49 12.79
N ILE A 227 30.03 -35.03 11.57
CA ILE A 227 29.08 -36.03 11.05
C ILE A 227 29.81 -37.35 10.82
N GLY A 228 29.21 -38.45 11.27
CA GLY A 228 29.82 -39.77 11.17
C GLY A 228 29.74 -40.38 9.78
N MET A 229 30.81 -41.08 9.42
CA MET A 229 31.00 -41.73 8.11
C MET A 229 31.29 -43.22 8.23
N ARG A 230 31.42 -43.72 9.47
CA ARG A 230 31.74 -45.12 9.71
C ARG A 230 30.47 -45.96 9.55
N HIS A 231 30.48 -46.89 8.61
CA HIS A 231 29.41 -47.87 8.48
C HIS A 231 29.33 -48.78 9.71
N ARG A 232 28.11 -49.21 10.05
CA ARG A 232 27.91 -50.31 11.01
C ARG A 232 28.18 -51.63 10.28
N ARG A 233 29.02 -52.48 10.87
CA ARG A 233 29.19 -53.88 10.44
C ARG A 233 28.10 -54.75 11.03
#